data_AF-A0A6A5G9K3-F1
#
_entry.id   AF-A0A6A5G9K3-F1
#
_cell.length_a   1.000
_cell.length_b   1.000
_cell.length_c   1.000
_cell.angle_alpha   90.00
_cell.angle_beta   90.00
_cell.angle_gamma   90.00
#
_symmetry.space_group_name_H-M   'P 1'
#
loop_
_entity.id
_entity.type
_entity.pdbx_description
1 polymer ?
#
loop_
_entity_poly.entity_id
_entity_poly.type
_entity_poly.pdbx_seq_one_letter_code
_entity_poly.pdbx_strand_id
1 'polypeptide(L)'
;MMLASLNHQLIVENFTMFYCGNQDEVMCFLPFLKPGYLKKIELVNCGTGDASLDNVMNLPQVVKAKEIKIRNIPRNRMPLESFWNIPIVHLARTNINFQEVNSLIQHYFQLDTFEYIRLSAAEMNWFPHDSPTFDDGENRKVMIVKGPKFAIKIIHQMDGGYVTLTKIPLPY
;
A
#
# COMPACT_ATOMS: atom_id res chain seq x y z
N MET A 1 6.98 10.21 -27.59
CA MET A 1 6.18 9.22 -26.81
C MET A 1 4.74 9.28 -27.30
N MET A 2 4.15 8.18 -27.78
CA MET A 2 2.87 8.16 -28.53
C MET A 2 1.65 8.64 -27.72
N LEU A 3 1.68 8.54 -26.39
CA LEU A 3 0.60 9.02 -25.53
C LEU A 3 0.56 10.55 -25.40
N ALA A 4 1.70 11.22 -25.56
CA ALA A 4 1.78 12.68 -25.49
C ALA A 4 1.07 13.39 -26.66
N SER A 5 0.81 12.66 -27.76
CA SER A 5 0.00 13.18 -28.88
C SER A 5 -1.50 13.00 -28.69
N LEU A 6 -1.96 12.37 -27.61
CA LEU A 6 -3.38 12.30 -27.28
C LEU A 6 -3.83 13.67 -26.76
N ASN A 7 -4.93 14.19 -27.31
CA ASN A 7 -5.57 15.42 -26.84
C ASN A 7 -6.52 15.19 -25.63
N HIS A 8 -6.54 13.97 -25.08
CA HIS A 8 -7.42 13.57 -23.98
C HIS A 8 -6.73 12.51 -23.11
N GLN A 9 -7.25 12.33 -21.89
CA GLN A 9 -6.81 11.26 -20.99
C GLN A 9 -7.57 9.96 -21.28
N LEU A 10 -6.85 8.84 -21.19
CA LEU A 10 -7.41 7.50 -21.38
C LEU A 10 -8.21 7.06 -20.15
N ILE A 11 -9.39 6.48 -20.40
CA ILE A 11 -10.20 5.85 -19.36
C ILE A 11 -9.70 4.42 -19.19
N VAL A 12 -9.07 4.14 -18.06
CA VAL A 12 -8.52 2.83 -17.72
C VAL A 12 -8.95 2.48 -16.31
N GLU A 13 -9.51 1.29 -16.13
CA GLU A 13 -9.90 0.81 -14.80
C GLU A 13 -8.75 0.10 -14.08
N ASN A 14 -7.94 -0.66 -14.81
CA ASN A 14 -6.84 -1.45 -14.25
C ASN A 14 -5.56 -1.14 -15.02
N PHE A 15 -4.57 -0.59 -14.33
CA PHE A 15 -3.26 -0.32 -14.88
C PHE A 15 -2.24 -1.27 -14.27
N THR A 16 -1.47 -1.95 -15.11
CA THR A 16 -0.36 -2.82 -14.67
C THR A 16 0.87 -2.50 -15.48
N MET A 17 1.98 -2.27 -14.80
CA MET A 17 3.24 -1.94 -15.44
C MET A 17 4.40 -2.70 -14.81
N PHE A 18 5.24 -3.25 -15.69
CA PHE A 18 6.55 -3.75 -15.36
C PHE A 18 7.57 -2.68 -15.76
N TYR A 19 8.42 -2.28 -14.82
CA TYR A 19 9.39 -1.20 -15.03
C TYR A 19 10.75 -1.59 -14.45
N CYS A 20 11.82 -0.97 -14.93
CA CYS A 20 13.21 -1.36 -14.60
C CYS A 20 13.86 -0.45 -13.55
N GLY A 21 13.11 -0.11 -12.50
CA GLY A 21 13.64 0.64 -11.37
C GLY A 21 13.87 2.12 -11.67
N ASN A 22 13.27 2.67 -12.73
CA ASN A 22 13.20 4.10 -13.01
C ASN A 22 11.73 4.56 -13.01
N GLN A 23 11.40 5.54 -12.16
CA GLN A 23 10.06 6.12 -12.11
C GLN A 23 9.66 6.85 -13.41
N ASP A 24 10.62 7.35 -14.19
CA ASP A 24 10.33 8.03 -15.46
C ASP A 24 9.59 7.09 -16.42
N GLU A 25 9.89 5.79 -16.38
CA GLU A 25 9.16 4.78 -17.14
C GLU A 25 7.67 4.79 -16.77
N VAL A 26 7.34 4.84 -15.46
CA VAL A 26 5.95 4.91 -15.00
C VAL A 26 5.30 6.24 -15.38
N MET A 27 6.05 7.33 -15.28
CA MET A 27 5.62 8.68 -15.68
C MET A 27 5.35 8.82 -17.19
N CYS A 28 5.85 7.90 -18.02
CA CYS A 28 5.52 7.85 -19.45
C CYS A 28 4.04 7.50 -19.72
N PHE A 29 3.37 6.85 -18.77
CA PHE A 29 2.04 6.29 -18.97
C PHE A 29 1.00 6.87 -18.01
N LEU A 30 1.32 6.88 -16.72
CA LEU A 30 0.33 7.16 -15.67
C LEU A 30 -0.33 8.55 -15.78
N PRO A 31 0.40 9.65 -16.09
CA PRO A 31 -0.18 10.98 -16.26
C PRO A 31 -1.24 11.09 -17.37
N PHE A 32 -1.20 10.19 -18.36
CA PHE A 32 -2.14 10.17 -19.48
C PHE A 32 -3.43 9.40 -19.16
N LEU A 33 -3.53 8.77 -17.99
CA LEU A 33 -4.73 8.10 -17.53
C LEU A 33 -5.63 9.09 -16.79
N LYS A 34 -6.95 8.90 -16.90
CA LYS A 34 -7.96 9.74 -16.26
C LYS A 34 -8.01 9.46 -14.74
N PRO A 35 -7.71 10.44 -13.88
CA PRO A 35 -7.82 10.27 -12.43
C PRO A 35 -9.24 9.89 -11.99
N GLY A 36 -9.36 9.07 -10.96
CA GLY A 36 -10.63 8.63 -10.38
C GLY A 36 -11.36 7.51 -11.15
N TYR A 37 -10.85 7.07 -12.30
CA TYR A 37 -11.36 5.89 -13.01
C TYR A 37 -10.56 4.61 -12.69
N LEU A 38 -9.32 4.77 -12.21
CA LEU A 38 -8.44 3.66 -11.84
C LEU A 38 -8.97 2.95 -10.58
N LYS A 39 -9.51 1.76 -10.76
CA LYS A 39 -9.84 0.84 -9.67
C LYS A 39 -8.56 0.23 -9.10
N LYS A 40 -7.59 -0.11 -9.95
CA LYS A 40 -6.34 -0.75 -9.54
C LYS A 40 -5.13 -0.23 -10.30
N ILE A 41 -4.05 0.00 -9.57
CA ILE A 41 -2.71 0.26 -10.08
C ILE A 41 -1.76 -0.83 -9.57
N GLU A 42 -1.13 -1.59 -10.46
CA GLU A 42 -0.09 -2.57 -10.12
C GLU A 42 1.25 -2.19 -10.76
N LEU A 43 2.25 -1.93 -9.93
CA LEU A 43 3.62 -1.61 -10.35
C LEU A 43 4.55 -2.73 -9.92
N VAL A 44 5.26 -3.31 -10.88
CA VAL A 44 6.21 -4.40 -10.65
C VAL A 44 7.60 -3.95 -11.08
N ASN A 45 8.48 -3.69 -10.11
CA ASN A 45 9.86 -3.37 -10.40
C ASN A 45 10.61 -4.66 -10.77
N CYS A 46 11.06 -4.76 -12.02
CA CYS A 46 11.89 -5.85 -12.53
C CYS A 46 13.39 -5.49 -12.53
N GLY A 47 13.72 -4.23 -12.25
CA GLY A 47 15.10 -3.75 -12.21
C GLY A 47 15.75 -3.96 -10.85
N THR A 48 17.06 -3.75 -10.81
CA THR A 48 17.86 -3.68 -9.56
C THR A 48 17.95 -2.25 -9.01
N GLY A 49 17.32 -1.28 -9.67
CA GLY A 49 17.37 0.13 -9.32
C GLY A 49 16.55 0.45 -8.08
N ASP A 50 17.16 1.20 -7.16
CA ASP A 50 16.53 1.75 -5.94
C ASP A 50 15.93 3.15 -6.19
N ALA A 51 15.49 3.46 -7.42
CA ALA A 51 14.94 4.79 -7.68
C ALA A 51 13.60 4.98 -6.99
N SER A 52 13.45 6.15 -6.37
CA SER A 52 12.22 6.54 -5.70
C SER A 52 11.01 6.56 -6.64
N LEU A 53 9.82 6.31 -6.09
CA LEU A 53 8.52 6.47 -6.75
C LEU A 53 7.79 7.75 -6.28
N ASP A 54 8.45 8.68 -5.60
CA ASP A 54 7.78 9.84 -4.97
C ASP A 54 6.95 10.66 -5.96
N ASN A 55 7.45 10.90 -7.18
CA ASN A 55 6.68 11.67 -8.17
C ASN A 55 5.45 10.90 -8.65
N VAL A 56 5.57 9.57 -8.79
CA VAL A 56 4.46 8.69 -9.16
C VAL A 56 3.39 8.72 -8.07
N MET A 57 3.78 8.65 -6.80
CA MET A 57 2.83 8.64 -5.68
C MET A 57 2.04 9.94 -5.52
N ASN A 58 2.63 11.06 -5.92
CA ASN A 58 1.97 12.36 -5.89
C ASN A 58 1.02 12.60 -7.08
N LEU A 59 0.94 11.68 -8.04
CA LEU A 59 0.05 11.84 -9.19
C LEU A 59 -1.42 11.77 -8.77
N PRO A 60 -2.29 12.64 -9.31
CA PRO A 60 -3.74 12.58 -9.08
C PRO A 60 -4.35 11.21 -9.40
N GLN A 61 -3.76 10.49 -10.34
CA GLN A 61 -4.14 9.13 -10.73
C GLN A 61 -3.95 8.13 -9.58
N VAL A 62 -2.83 8.23 -8.86
CA VAL A 62 -2.51 7.35 -7.73
C VAL A 62 -3.33 7.74 -6.51
N VAL A 63 -3.37 9.03 -6.17
CA VAL A 63 -4.11 9.53 -5.00
C VAL A 63 -5.60 9.21 -5.06
N LYS A 64 -6.18 9.13 -6.27
CA LYS A 64 -7.60 8.81 -6.48
C LYS A 64 -7.86 7.34 -6.84
N ALA A 65 -6.85 6.47 -6.79
CA ALA A 65 -7.03 5.06 -7.05
C ALA A 65 -7.69 4.36 -5.86
N LYS A 66 -8.47 3.29 -6.13
CA LYS A 66 -9.06 2.47 -5.06
C LYS A 66 -8.07 1.47 -4.47
N GLU A 67 -7.22 0.91 -5.31
CA GLU A 67 -6.22 -0.07 -4.95
C GLU A 67 -4.87 0.27 -5.57
N ILE A 68 -3.81 0.18 -4.77
CA ILE A 68 -2.44 0.15 -5.27
C ILE A 68 -1.70 -1.10 -4.81
N LYS A 69 -0.94 -1.68 -5.74
CA LYS A 69 -0.08 -2.82 -5.50
C LYS A 69 1.31 -2.55 -6.04
N ILE A 70 2.30 -2.53 -5.15
CA ILE A 70 3.70 -2.29 -5.51
C ILE A 70 4.52 -3.52 -5.12
N ARG A 71 5.18 -4.11 -6.11
CA ARG A 71 6.06 -5.28 -5.94
C ARG A 71 7.50 -4.87 -6.16
N ASN A 72 8.39 -5.40 -5.31
CA ASN A 72 9.82 -5.12 -5.33
C ASN A 72 10.11 -3.63 -5.10
N ILE A 73 9.60 -3.12 -3.98
CA ILE A 73 9.75 -1.71 -3.61
C ILE A 73 11.25 -1.38 -3.48
N PRO A 74 11.71 -0.25 -4.07
CA PRO A 74 13.06 0.27 -3.90
C PRO A 74 13.50 0.27 -2.42
N ARG A 75 14.78 -0.02 -2.13
CA ARG A 75 15.28 -0.02 -0.74
C ARG A 75 15.17 1.36 -0.06
N ASN A 76 15.15 2.43 -0.85
CA ASN A 76 14.84 3.76 -0.37
C ASN A 76 13.34 3.84 -0.04
N ARG A 77 13.04 3.91 1.26
CA ARG A 77 11.69 3.86 1.82
C ARG A 77 10.78 4.86 1.10
N MET A 78 9.70 4.36 0.52
CA MET A 78 8.60 5.21 0.10
C MET A 78 7.92 5.78 1.36
N PRO A 79 7.68 7.09 1.44
CA PRO A 79 6.93 7.68 2.55
C PRO A 79 5.54 7.05 2.59
N LEU A 80 5.16 6.44 3.73
CA LEU A 80 3.85 5.78 3.89
C LEU A 80 2.69 6.76 3.76
N GLU A 81 2.97 8.05 3.93
CA GLU A 81 2.06 9.17 3.72
C GLU A 81 1.48 9.17 2.30
N SER A 82 2.22 8.61 1.34
CA SER A 82 1.76 8.40 -0.03
C SER A 82 0.50 7.53 -0.13
N PHE A 83 0.20 6.71 0.87
CA PHE A 83 -0.91 5.76 0.87
C PHE A 83 -2.13 6.25 1.65
N TRP A 84 -2.05 7.39 2.34
CA TRP A 84 -3.09 7.91 3.23
C TRP A 84 -4.50 7.93 2.64
N ASN A 85 -4.63 8.23 1.35
CA ASN A 85 -5.91 8.37 0.68
C ASN A 85 -6.37 7.09 -0.05
N ILE A 86 -5.57 6.02 -0.01
CA ILE A 86 -5.81 4.80 -0.79
C ILE A 86 -6.45 3.74 0.12
N PRO A 87 -7.68 3.28 -0.18
CA PRO A 87 -8.40 2.29 0.63
C PRO A 87 -7.70 0.93 0.75
N ILE A 88 -7.11 0.46 -0.35
CA ILE A 88 -6.52 -0.87 -0.46
C ILE A 88 -5.06 -0.76 -0.91
N VAL A 89 -4.14 -1.27 -0.09
CA VAL A 89 -2.69 -1.18 -0.36
C VAL A 89 -2.01 -2.54 -0.23
N HIS A 90 -1.26 -2.92 -1.26
CA HIS A 90 -0.48 -4.16 -1.27
C HIS A 90 1.00 -3.85 -1.54
N LEU A 91 1.84 -4.05 -0.53
CA LEU A 91 3.29 -3.84 -0.63
C LEU A 91 4.00 -5.19 -0.49
N ALA A 92 4.87 -5.51 -1.44
CA ALA A 92 5.64 -6.76 -1.41
C ALA A 92 7.15 -6.49 -1.48
N ARG A 93 7.89 -7.25 -0.66
CA ARG A 93 9.34 -7.11 -0.45
C ARG A 93 9.67 -5.72 0.11
N THR A 94 9.06 -5.42 1.26
CA THR A 94 9.19 -4.13 1.93
C THR A 94 9.71 -4.32 3.35
N ASN A 95 10.56 -3.39 3.81
CA ASN A 95 11.12 -3.38 5.17
C ASN A 95 10.39 -2.34 6.04
N ILE A 96 9.06 -2.36 6.01
CA ILE A 96 8.21 -1.47 6.81
C ILE A 96 8.02 -2.09 8.20
N ASN A 97 8.37 -1.33 9.23
CA ASN A 97 8.20 -1.76 10.62
C ASN A 97 6.83 -1.37 11.20
N PHE A 98 6.55 -1.84 12.41
CA PHE A 98 5.29 -1.57 13.11
C PHE A 98 5.05 -0.09 13.38
N GLN A 99 6.08 0.68 13.77
CA GLN A 99 5.92 2.10 14.11
C GLN A 99 5.47 2.92 12.90
N GLU A 100 6.08 2.66 11.74
CA GLU A 100 5.71 3.29 10.48
C GLU A 100 4.23 2.99 10.13
N VAL A 101 3.79 1.74 10.28
CA VAL A 101 2.39 1.35 10.06
C VAL A 101 1.45 1.94 11.10
N ASN A 102 1.87 2.05 12.36
CA ASN A 102 1.03 2.63 13.40
C ASN A 102 0.69 4.09 13.09
N SER A 103 1.65 4.87 12.58
CA SER A 103 1.38 6.24 12.09
C SER A 103 0.35 6.27 10.96
N LEU A 104 0.44 5.32 10.03
CA LEU A 104 -0.53 5.14 8.95
C LEU A 104 -1.93 4.78 9.46
N ILE A 105 -2.03 3.89 10.47
CA ILE A 105 -3.30 3.54 11.13
C ILE A 105 -3.97 4.78 11.76
N GLN A 106 -3.21 5.60 12.48
CA GLN A 106 -3.76 6.80 13.12
C GLN A 106 -4.37 7.75 12.09
N HIS A 107 -3.75 7.87 10.92
CA HIS A 107 -4.27 8.67 9.82
C HIS A 107 -5.57 8.08 9.25
N TYR A 108 -5.63 6.76 9.04
CA TYR A 108 -6.83 6.11 8.50
C TYR A 108 -8.06 6.23 9.41
N PHE A 109 -7.87 6.28 10.73
CA PHE A 109 -8.97 6.56 11.65
C PHE A 109 -9.60 7.95 11.46
N GLN A 110 -8.89 8.90 10.83
CA GLN A 110 -9.42 10.23 10.52
C GLN A 110 -10.21 10.24 9.21
N LEU A 111 -9.76 9.50 8.19
CA LEU A 111 -10.33 9.56 6.83
C LEU A 111 -11.48 8.57 6.58
N ASP A 112 -11.62 7.49 7.35
CA ASP A 112 -12.65 6.45 7.18
C ASP A 112 -12.65 5.74 5.79
N THR A 113 -11.65 6.02 4.96
CA THR A 113 -11.44 5.45 3.63
C THR A 113 -10.75 4.08 3.66
N PHE A 114 -10.18 3.70 4.80
CA PHE A 114 -9.42 2.47 4.95
C PHE A 114 -10.29 1.22 4.75
N GLU A 115 -9.76 0.25 4.00
CA GLU A 115 -10.36 -1.07 3.88
C GLU A 115 -9.34 -2.17 4.22
N TYR A 116 -8.16 -2.15 3.59
CA TYR A 116 -7.22 -3.26 3.67
C TYR A 116 -5.77 -2.88 3.36
N ILE A 117 -4.80 -3.42 4.12
CA ILE A 117 -3.38 -3.40 3.78
C ILE A 117 -2.81 -4.81 3.85
N ARG A 118 -1.93 -5.14 2.90
CA ARG A 118 -1.03 -6.29 2.96
C ARG A 118 0.41 -5.89 2.77
N LEU A 119 1.25 -6.25 3.72
CA LEU A 119 2.71 -6.10 3.68
C LEU A 119 3.34 -7.48 3.60
N SER A 120 4.19 -7.73 2.61
CA SER A 120 4.91 -9.01 2.46
C SER A 120 6.41 -8.83 2.67
N ALA A 121 7.06 -9.86 3.21
CA ALA A 121 8.41 -9.84 3.78
C ALA A 121 8.54 -9.06 5.09
N ALA A 122 7.52 -9.11 5.95
CA ALA A 122 7.60 -8.57 7.30
C ALA A 122 8.58 -9.35 8.18
N GLU A 123 9.21 -8.67 9.14
CA GLU A 123 10.12 -9.28 10.12
C GLU A 123 9.41 -10.29 11.04
N MET A 124 10.07 -11.38 11.43
CA MET A 124 9.48 -12.41 12.30
C MET A 124 8.95 -11.87 13.64
N ASN A 125 9.55 -10.82 14.19
CA ASN A 125 9.12 -10.15 15.41
C ASN A 125 8.52 -8.78 15.11
N TRP A 126 7.57 -8.74 14.17
CA TRP A 126 7.03 -7.48 13.68
C TRP A 126 6.33 -6.63 14.77
N PHE A 127 5.62 -7.27 15.71
CA PHE A 127 5.00 -6.55 16.83
C PHE A 127 6.02 -6.22 17.92
N PRO A 128 5.99 -5.01 18.52
CA PRO A 128 6.71 -4.69 19.75
C PRO A 128 6.40 -5.70 20.88
N HIS A 129 7.40 -5.97 21.73
CA HIS A 129 7.31 -6.98 22.79
C HIS A 129 6.16 -6.77 23.79
N ASP A 130 5.78 -5.51 24.02
CA ASP A 130 4.73 -5.06 24.93
C ASP A 130 3.36 -4.89 24.26
N SER A 131 3.25 -5.26 22.98
CA SER A 131 1.98 -5.15 22.25
C SER A 131 0.94 -6.11 22.83
N PRO A 132 -0.33 -5.68 22.98
CA PRO A 132 -1.44 -6.53 23.45
C PRO A 132 -1.89 -7.50 22.34
N THR A 133 -0.98 -8.41 21.97
CA THR A 133 -1.20 -9.42 20.95
C THR A 133 -1.73 -10.70 21.57
N PHE A 134 -2.49 -11.46 20.78
CA PHE A 134 -2.92 -12.81 21.12
C PHE A 134 -2.62 -13.76 19.96
N ASP A 135 -2.45 -15.04 20.28
CA ASP A 135 -2.38 -16.10 19.28
C ASP A 135 -3.81 -16.54 18.94
N ASP A 136 -4.12 -16.68 17.66
CA ASP A 136 -5.44 -17.13 17.20
C ASP A 136 -5.50 -18.63 16.84
N GLY A 137 -4.44 -19.38 17.14
CA GLY A 137 -4.38 -20.84 16.97
C GLY A 137 -3.91 -21.29 15.57
N GLU A 138 -3.64 -20.36 14.65
CA GLU A 138 -3.18 -20.65 13.29
C GLU A 138 -1.72 -20.20 13.03
N ASN A 139 -0.89 -20.18 14.09
CA ASN A 139 0.47 -19.65 14.06
C ASN A 139 0.52 -18.17 13.60
N ARG A 140 -0.43 -17.39 14.11
CA ARG A 140 -0.58 -15.96 13.80
C ARG A 140 -0.64 -15.17 15.09
N LYS A 141 0.09 -14.06 15.11
CA LYS A 141 -0.11 -13.04 16.14
C LYS A 141 -1.13 -12.03 15.64
N VAL A 142 -2.09 -11.73 16.49
CA VAL A 142 -3.18 -10.81 16.17
C VAL A 142 -3.17 -9.66 17.17
N MET A 143 -3.43 -8.45 16.68
CA MET A 143 -3.70 -7.27 17.50
C MET A 143 -4.94 -6.56 16.96
N ILE A 144 -5.77 -6.04 17.84
CA ILE A 144 -6.92 -5.21 17.48
C ILE A 144 -6.67 -3.79 17.95
N VAL A 145 -6.60 -2.85 17.01
CA VAL A 145 -6.49 -1.41 17.30
C VAL A 145 -7.86 -0.78 17.16
N LYS A 146 -8.39 -0.20 18.24
CA LYS A 146 -9.70 0.45 18.25
C LYS A 146 -9.56 1.91 17.83
N GLY A 147 -10.34 2.31 16.83
CA GLY A 147 -10.52 3.70 16.43
C GLY A 147 -11.91 4.23 16.81
N PRO A 148 -12.22 5.48 16.42
CA PRO A 148 -13.47 6.14 16.77
C PRO A 148 -14.70 5.56 16.06
N LYS A 149 -14.53 5.04 14.83
CA LYS A 149 -15.62 4.55 13.98
C LYS A 149 -15.54 3.06 13.66
N PHE A 150 -14.33 2.50 13.69
CA PHE A 150 -14.04 1.10 13.35
C PHE A 150 -12.77 0.66 14.10
N ALA A 151 -12.51 -0.64 14.16
CA ALA A 151 -11.18 -1.15 14.50
C ALA A 151 -10.46 -1.68 13.28
N ILE A 152 -9.15 -1.82 13.45
CA ILE A 152 -8.28 -2.53 12.54
C ILE A 152 -7.80 -3.81 13.23
N LYS A 153 -8.09 -4.95 12.61
CA LYS A 153 -7.47 -6.24 12.96
C LYS A 153 -6.15 -6.34 12.22
N ILE A 154 -5.06 -6.44 12.96
CA ILE A 154 -3.72 -6.66 12.44
C ILE A 154 -3.37 -8.14 12.64
N ILE A 155 -3.00 -8.84 11.59
CA ILE A 155 -2.60 -10.24 11.63
C ILE A 155 -1.19 -10.34 11.07
N HIS A 156 -0.26 -10.85 11.88
CA HIS A 156 1.07 -11.23 11.46
C HIS A 156 1.15 -12.75 11.29
N GLN A 157 1.27 -13.21 10.04
CA GLN A 157 1.50 -14.61 9.72
C GLN A 157 3.00 -14.91 9.77
N MET A 158 3.45 -15.67 10.76
CA MET A 158 4.89 -15.93 10.95
C MET A 158 5.47 -16.76 9.80
N ASP A 159 4.79 -17.81 9.37
CA ASP A 159 5.27 -18.71 8.30
C ASP A 159 5.23 -18.06 6.90
N GLY A 160 4.33 -17.11 6.71
CA GLY A 160 4.13 -16.43 5.43
C GLY A 160 4.97 -15.17 5.26
N GLY A 161 5.59 -14.68 6.35
CA GLY A 161 6.32 -13.42 6.36
C GLY A 161 5.45 -12.26 5.89
N TYR A 162 4.16 -12.22 6.23
CA TYR A 162 3.28 -11.14 5.81
C TYR A 162 2.41 -10.64 6.96
N VAL A 163 2.10 -9.35 6.90
CA VAL A 163 1.22 -8.66 7.83
C VAL A 163 0.01 -8.16 7.04
N THR A 164 -1.17 -8.34 7.60
CA THR A 164 -2.41 -7.79 7.05
C THR A 164 -3.10 -6.90 8.08
N LEU A 165 -3.71 -5.83 7.58
CA LEU A 165 -4.56 -4.93 8.36
C LEU A 165 -5.91 -4.92 7.69
N THR A 166 -6.97 -5.19 8.44
CA THR A 166 -8.35 -5.26 7.90
C THR A 166 -9.30 -4.47 8.78
N LYS A 167 -10.18 -3.68 8.15
CA LYS A 167 -11.23 -2.93 8.85
C LYS A 167 -12.28 -3.90 9.42
N ILE A 168 -12.69 -3.69 10.66
CA ILE A 168 -13.76 -4.44 11.33
C ILE A 168 -14.78 -3.46 11.98
N PRO A 169 -16.10 -3.75 11.90
CA PRO A 169 -17.15 -2.90 12.48
C PRO A 169 -17.26 -3.07 14.01
N LEU A 170 -17.69 -2.04 14.74
CA LEU A 170 -18.00 -2.10 16.18
C LEU A 170 -19.41 -2.73 16.42
N PRO A 171 -19.69 -3.47 17.53
CA PRO A 171 -18.84 -3.78 18.69
C PRO A 171 -18.46 -5.27 18.74
N TYR A 172 -17.19 -5.57 18.49
CA TYR A 172 -16.57 -6.88 18.64
C TYR A 172 -16.25 -7.21 20.11
#